data_AF-A0A7W0T8S6-F1
#
_entry.id   AF-A0A7W0T8S6-F1
#
_cell.length_a   1.000
_cell.length_b   1.000
_cell.length_c   1.000
_cell.angle_alpha   90.00
_cell.angle_beta   90.00
_cell.angle_gamma   90.00
#
_symmetry.space_group_name_H-M   'P 1'
#
loop_
_entity.id
_entity.type
_entity.pdbx_description
1 polymer ?
#
loop_
_entity_poly.entity_id
_entity_poly.type
_entity_poly.pdbx_seq_one_letter_code
_entity_poly.pdbx_strand_id
1 'polypeptide(L)'
;MVRRILFATLAVAPIAVALHYVADLPQTVEFVISALALVPLAWLIGEATEHAAEHTGPGIGGFLNATFGNAPELIIALIAVHEGLTEVVRGSLTGSVVSNLLLVLGAALIAGGRGKLDRLSSFVSFGLLAFATLVLLIPAIPSWDGNPDRDSLAALSVPVSIVLLVVYVGATWFSLRRHSAIHIASDDEIDAWSLRTALVALALATMATAFVAEILVGSLEVFSEKAGLSQFFVAAVIVAIVGNAAEHGGAVVVAFRGKIALAGEIALSSAAQVAVFLIPAVALISWLIEPLALSFRPVEIAALGGSVALTTLVLFGGHSSRLRGALLIGGYAIVVVAFLLTGDR
;
A
#
# COMPACT_ATOMS: atom_id res chain seq x y z
N MET A 1 18.62 9.18 14.12
CA MET A 1 19.10 9.76 12.84
C MET A 1 18.01 9.73 11.77
N VAL A 2 17.41 8.57 11.47
CA VAL A 2 16.33 8.43 10.46
C VAL A 2 15.11 9.33 10.72
N ARG A 3 14.54 9.33 11.93
CA ARG A 3 13.40 10.21 12.31
C ARG A 3 13.69 11.70 12.03
N ARG A 4 14.89 12.18 12.36
CA ARG A 4 15.32 13.57 12.09
C ARG A 4 15.42 13.88 10.60
N ILE A 5 15.87 12.93 9.78
CA ILE A 5 15.93 13.10 8.32
C ILE A 5 14.51 13.16 7.76
N LEU A 6 13.61 12.29 8.21
CA LEU A 6 12.20 12.29 7.79
C LEU A 6 11.49 13.60 8.15
N PHE A 7 11.71 14.11 9.36
CA PHE A 7 11.21 15.42 9.77
C PHE A 7 11.79 16.57 8.92
N ALA A 8 13.07 16.50 8.55
CA ALA A 8 13.66 17.51 7.68
C ALA A 8 13.08 17.44 6.26
N THR A 9 12.80 16.23 5.76
CA THR A 9 12.22 16.02 4.42
C THR A 9 10.73 16.36 4.35
N LEU A 10 10.02 16.55 5.47
CA LEU A 10 8.65 17.08 5.46
C LEU A 10 8.56 18.47 4.81
N ALA A 11 9.65 19.24 4.81
CA ALA A 11 9.72 20.53 4.12
C ALA A 11 9.57 20.39 2.60
N VAL A 12 9.81 19.20 2.02
CA VAL A 12 9.65 18.97 0.57
C VAL A 12 8.18 19.12 0.15
N ALA A 13 7.21 18.78 1.01
CA ALA A 13 5.79 18.92 0.70
C ALA A 13 5.32 20.37 0.48
N PRO A 14 5.51 21.32 1.42
CA PRO A 14 5.16 22.71 1.17
C PRO A 14 6.00 23.34 0.06
N ILE A 15 7.24 22.89 -0.16
CA ILE A 15 8.07 23.33 -1.31
C ILE A 15 7.45 22.84 -2.62
N ALA A 16 7.01 21.59 -2.71
CA ALA A 16 6.36 21.03 -3.90
C ALA A 16 5.12 21.85 -4.28
N VAL A 17 4.25 22.12 -3.29
CA VAL A 17 3.04 22.92 -3.49
C VAL A 17 3.37 24.36 -3.86
N ALA A 18 4.33 25.00 -3.19
CA ALA A 18 4.72 26.37 -3.51
C ALA A 18 5.33 26.47 -4.91
N LEU A 19 6.19 25.52 -5.30
CA LEU A 19 6.79 25.48 -6.63
C LEU A 19 5.73 25.29 -7.71
N HIS A 20 4.72 24.44 -7.49
CA HIS A 20 3.63 24.25 -8.45
C HIS A 20 2.86 25.55 -8.75
N TYR A 21 2.61 26.39 -7.74
CA TYR A 21 1.86 27.64 -7.93
C TYR A 21 2.71 28.84 -8.35
N VAL A 22 4.01 28.83 -8.07
CA VAL A 22 4.89 30.00 -8.25
C VAL A 22 5.89 29.82 -9.39
N ALA A 23 6.23 28.58 -9.72
CA ALA A 23 7.19 28.25 -10.75
C ALA A 23 6.53 27.40 -11.84
N ASP A 24 6.61 27.84 -13.10
CA ASP A 24 6.19 27.07 -14.27
C ASP A 24 7.20 25.92 -14.54
N LEU A 25 7.27 24.95 -13.62
CA LEU A 25 8.17 23.82 -13.73
C LEU A 25 7.68 22.83 -14.79
N PRO A 26 8.60 22.11 -15.45
CA PRO A 26 8.20 20.99 -16.29
C PRO A 26 7.47 19.94 -15.44
N GLN A 27 6.32 19.44 -15.89
CA GLN A 27 5.53 18.44 -15.16
C GLN A 27 6.30 17.17 -14.77
N THR A 28 7.35 16.80 -15.52
CA THR A 28 8.26 15.71 -15.12
C THR A 28 8.97 15.98 -13.80
N VAL A 29 9.34 17.24 -13.55
CA VAL A 29 9.98 17.67 -12.31
C VAL A 29 8.94 17.72 -11.19
N GLU A 30 7.72 18.21 -11.49
CA GLU A 30 6.61 18.20 -10.54
C GLU A 30 6.29 16.77 -10.07
N PHE A 31 6.19 15.82 -10.99
CA PHE A 31 5.98 14.41 -10.66
C PHE A 31 7.04 13.88 -9.70
N VAL A 32 8.32 14.12 -10.00
CA VAL A 32 9.44 13.63 -9.17
C VAL A 32 9.44 14.30 -7.79
N ILE A 33 9.23 15.62 -7.72
CA ILE A 33 9.20 16.35 -6.44
C ILE A 33 8.00 15.89 -5.61
N SER A 34 6.82 15.72 -6.21
CA SER A 34 5.62 15.26 -5.53
C SER A 34 5.76 13.82 -5.04
N ALA A 35 6.35 12.93 -5.84
CA ALA A 35 6.66 11.56 -5.43
C ALA A 35 7.59 11.55 -4.20
N LEU A 36 8.64 12.39 -4.20
CA LEU A 36 9.55 12.52 -3.07
C LEU A 36 8.91 13.16 -1.84
N ALA A 37 7.97 14.09 -2.02
CA ALA A 37 7.23 14.74 -0.94
C ALA A 37 6.25 13.80 -0.23
N LEU A 38 5.66 12.84 -0.96
CA LEU A 38 4.70 11.88 -0.41
C LEU A 38 5.34 10.88 0.55
N VAL A 39 6.61 10.50 0.34
CA VAL A 39 7.32 9.54 1.20
C VAL A 39 7.35 9.97 2.68
N PRO A 40 7.84 11.17 3.06
CA PRO A 40 7.83 11.61 4.45
C PRO A 40 6.43 11.93 4.98
N LEU A 41 5.48 12.29 4.12
CA LEU A 41 4.09 12.52 4.52
C LEU A 41 3.39 11.21 4.90
N ALA A 42 3.56 10.15 4.10
CA ALA A 42 3.08 8.81 4.41
C ALA A 42 3.65 8.34 5.76
N TRP A 43 4.92 8.63 6.02
CA TRP A 43 5.55 8.29 7.29
C TRP A 43 4.95 9.05 8.47
N LEU A 44 4.71 10.36 8.31
CA LEU A 44 4.07 11.17 9.34
C LEU A 44 2.63 10.71 9.64
N ILE A 45 1.88 10.31 8.61
CA ILE A 45 0.53 9.74 8.76
C ILE A 45 0.60 8.44 9.57
N GLY A 46 1.49 7.51 9.21
CA GLY A 46 1.67 6.25 9.93
C GLY A 46 2.04 6.48 11.41
N GLU A 47 3.01 7.34 11.68
CA GLU A 47 3.46 7.68 13.04
C GLU A 47 2.34 8.37 13.86
N ALA A 48 1.63 9.32 13.27
CA ALA A 48 0.50 9.99 13.93
C ALA A 48 -0.65 9.01 14.22
N THR A 49 -0.87 8.04 13.33
CA THR A 49 -1.88 7.00 13.48
C THR A 49 -1.54 6.04 14.60
N GLU A 50 -0.28 5.61 14.70
CA GLU A 50 0.20 4.75 15.78
C GLU A 50 0.03 5.44 17.15
N HIS A 51 0.46 6.71 17.28
CA HIS A 51 0.25 7.50 18.49
C HIS A 51 -1.22 7.74 18.83
N ALA A 52 -2.10 7.92 17.85
CA ALA A 52 -3.53 8.04 18.09
C ALA A 52 -4.15 6.70 18.54
N ALA A 53 -3.68 5.58 17.99
CA ALA A 53 -4.15 4.23 18.34
C ALA A 53 -3.83 3.86 19.80
N GLU A 54 -2.66 4.29 20.32
CA GLU A 54 -2.26 4.09 21.72
C GLU A 54 -3.26 4.68 22.73
N HIS A 55 -3.97 5.74 22.34
CA HIS A 55 -4.92 6.46 23.20
C HIS A 55 -6.37 5.98 23.08
N THR A 56 -6.71 5.17 22.07
CA THR A 56 -8.09 4.86 21.69
C THR A 56 -8.50 3.40 21.95
N GLY A 57 -7.54 2.60 22.43
CA GLY A 57 -7.74 1.19 22.77
C GLY A 57 -7.72 0.26 21.54
N PRO A 58 -7.64 -1.07 21.74
CA PRO A 58 -7.30 -2.00 20.66
C PRO A 58 -8.28 -1.98 19.47
N GLY A 59 -9.58 -1.80 19.73
CA GLY A 59 -10.60 -1.79 18.68
C GLY A 59 -10.53 -0.55 17.78
N ILE A 60 -10.63 0.63 18.38
CA ILE A 60 -10.59 1.91 17.63
C ILE A 60 -9.18 2.13 17.07
N GLY A 61 -8.14 1.80 17.82
CA GLY A 61 -6.75 1.89 17.36
C GLY A 61 -6.48 1.00 16.15
N GLY A 62 -6.99 -0.24 16.14
CA GLY A 62 -6.90 -1.13 14.98
C GLY A 62 -7.62 -0.57 13.75
N PHE A 63 -8.80 0.05 13.94
CA PHE A 63 -9.54 0.72 12.86
C PHE A 63 -8.81 1.94 12.31
N LEU A 64 -8.26 2.79 13.20
CA LEU A 64 -7.46 3.95 12.83
C LEU A 64 -6.24 3.51 12.03
N ASN A 65 -5.52 2.49 12.50
CA ASN A 65 -4.33 1.98 11.83
C ASN A 65 -4.63 1.45 10.42
N ALA A 66 -5.69 0.67 10.27
CA ALA A 66 -6.05 0.16 8.94
C ALA A 66 -6.51 1.25 7.97
N THR A 67 -7.26 2.25 8.47
CA THR A 67 -7.80 3.31 7.62
C THR A 67 -6.72 4.33 7.26
N PHE A 68 -6.04 4.88 8.27
CA PHE A 68 -5.08 5.96 8.06
C PHE A 68 -3.69 5.46 7.70
N GLY A 69 -3.30 4.24 8.07
CA GLY A 69 -2.05 3.63 7.60
C GLY A 69 -1.99 3.51 6.08
N ASN A 70 -3.13 3.27 5.44
CA ASN A 70 -3.29 3.20 3.98
C ASN A 70 -3.86 4.52 3.37
N ALA A 71 -3.87 5.63 4.14
CA ALA A 71 -4.46 6.88 3.65
C ALA A 71 -3.74 7.47 2.43
N PRO A 72 -2.38 7.46 2.33
CA PRO A 72 -1.70 7.96 1.14
C PRO A 72 -2.18 7.27 -0.15
N GLU A 73 -2.26 5.94 -0.14
CA GLU A 73 -2.72 5.13 -1.25
C GLU A 73 -4.20 5.37 -1.55
N LEU A 74 -5.03 5.44 -0.52
CA LEU A 74 -6.46 5.75 -0.67
C LEU A 74 -6.66 7.12 -1.33
N ILE A 75 -5.93 8.13 -0.90
CA ILE A 75 -6.01 9.50 -1.44
C ILE A 75 -5.55 9.53 -2.90
N ILE A 76 -4.39 8.95 -3.20
CA ILE A 76 -3.87 8.89 -4.58
C ILE A 76 -4.85 8.13 -5.48
N ALA A 77 -5.41 7.02 -5.01
CA ALA A 77 -6.38 6.24 -5.76
C ALA A 77 -7.68 7.03 -6.02
N LEU A 78 -8.23 7.72 -5.02
CA LEU A 78 -9.48 8.48 -5.20
C LEU A 78 -9.31 9.71 -6.10
N ILE A 79 -8.14 10.37 -6.04
CA ILE A 79 -7.81 11.45 -6.99
C ILE A 79 -7.66 10.89 -8.40
N ALA A 80 -6.97 9.76 -8.57
CA ALA A 80 -6.84 9.11 -9.88
C ALA A 80 -8.20 8.62 -10.42
N VAL A 81 -9.12 8.17 -9.57
CA VAL A 81 -10.53 7.90 -9.96
C VAL A 81 -11.19 9.18 -10.48
N HIS A 82 -11.03 10.31 -9.77
CA HIS A 82 -11.64 11.58 -10.17
C HIS A 82 -11.15 12.08 -11.54
N GLU A 83 -9.88 11.81 -11.86
CA GLU A 83 -9.26 12.13 -13.15
C GLU A 83 -9.56 11.08 -14.24
N GLY A 84 -10.41 10.07 -13.97
CA GLY A 84 -10.73 9.01 -14.92
C GLY A 84 -9.59 8.03 -15.21
N LEU A 85 -8.52 8.03 -14.40
CA LEU A 85 -7.33 7.20 -14.58
C LEU A 85 -7.50 5.82 -13.93
N THR A 86 -8.53 5.08 -14.32
CA THR A 86 -8.91 3.80 -13.70
C THR A 86 -7.81 2.73 -13.79
N GLU A 87 -7.03 2.71 -14.88
CA GLU A 87 -5.86 1.83 -15.03
C GLU A 87 -4.73 2.17 -14.05
N VAL A 88 -4.51 3.46 -13.75
CA VAL A 88 -3.55 3.91 -12.74
C VAL A 88 -3.99 3.47 -11.35
N VAL A 89 -5.30 3.55 -11.06
CA VAL A 89 -5.88 3.09 -9.79
C VAL A 89 -5.65 1.59 -9.60
N ARG A 90 -6.07 0.77 -10.57
CA ARG A 90 -5.89 -0.69 -10.52
C ARG A 90 -4.41 -1.07 -10.43
N GLY A 91 -3.58 -0.46 -11.27
CA GLY A 91 -2.14 -0.71 -11.30
C GLY A 91 -1.47 -0.39 -9.97
N SER A 92 -1.74 0.78 -9.38
CA SER A 92 -1.15 1.17 -8.09
C SER A 92 -1.60 0.27 -6.93
N LEU A 93 -2.88 -0.16 -6.90
CA LEU A 93 -3.39 -1.09 -5.89
C LEU A 93 -2.77 -2.49 -6.02
N THR A 94 -2.69 -3.03 -7.24
CA THR A 94 -2.01 -4.31 -7.52
C THR A 94 -0.54 -4.22 -7.14
N GLY A 95 0.13 -3.15 -7.57
CA GLY A 95 1.53 -2.86 -7.30
C GLY A 95 1.83 -2.77 -5.81
N SER A 96 0.93 -2.16 -5.04
CA SER A 96 1.03 -2.05 -3.58
C SER A 96 1.11 -3.43 -2.93
N VAL A 97 0.15 -4.33 -3.21
CA VAL A 97 0.15 -5.71 -2.68
C VAL A 97 1.43 -6.46 -3.07
N VAL A 98 1.80 -6.41 -4.36
CA VAL A 98 2.98 -7.10 -4.89
C VAL A 98 4.27 -6.58 -4.25
N SER A 99 4.40 -5.26 -4.09
CA SER A 99 5.57 -4.64 -3.48
C SER A 99 5.70 -5.04 -2.01
N ASN A 100 4.61 -5.08 -1.25
CA ASN A 100 4.62 -5.50 0.15
C ASN A 100 5.06 -6.97 0.30
N LEU A 101 4.55 -7.85 -0.56
CA LEU A 101 4.89 -9.27 -0.54
C LEU A 101 6.30 -9.59 -1.00
N LEU A 102 6.78 -8.94 -2.05
CA LEU A 102 8.04 -9.32 -2.68
C LEU A 102 9.18 -8.36 -2.35
N LEU A 103 8.97 -7.06 -2.52
CA LEU A 103 9.99 -6.04 -2.31
C LEU A 103 10.25 -5.81 -0.82
N VAL A 104 9.22 -5.44 -0.04
CA VAL A 104 9.37 -5.05 1.37
C VAL A 104 9.77 -6.24 2.21
N LEU A 105 8.99 -7.32 2.13
CA LEU A 105 9.29 -8.54 2.84
C LEU A 105 10.65 -9.10 2.40
N GLY A 106 10.96 -9.09 1.10
CA GLY A 106 12.29 -9.48 0.60
C GLY A 106 13.43 -8.69 1.23
N ALA A 107 13.30 -7.35 1.26
CA ALA A 107 14.27 -6.46 1.88
C ALA A 107 14.38 -6.69 3.40
N ALA A 108 13.26 -6.88 4.09
CA ALA A 108 13.22 -7.17 5.52
C ALA A 108 13.92 -8.51 5.85
N LEU A 109 13.71 -9.56 5.05
CA LEU A 109 14.39 -10.85 5.24
C LEU A 109 15.90 -10.77 4.96
N ILE A 110 16.33 -9.94 4.00
CA ILE A 110 17.76 -9.69 3.74
C ILE A 110 18.39 -8.92 4.92
N ALA A 111 17.72 -7.87 5.38
CA ALA A 111 18.14 -7.01 6.48
C ALA A 111 18.24 -7.77 7.81
N GLY A 112 17.17 -8.47 8.20
CA GLY A 112 17.07 -9.17 9.48
C GLY A 112 17.76 -10.53 9.50
N GLY A 113 18.01 -11.16 8.35
CA GLY A 113 18.73 -12.42 8.27
C GLY A 113 17.95 -13.63 8.80
N ARG A 114 18.62 -14.52 9.54
CA ARG A 114 18.03 -15.79 10.00
C ARG A 114 17.20 -15.59 11.27
N GLY A 115 15.98 -16.12 11.27
CA GLY A 115 15.10 -16.12 12.42
C GLY A 115 13.79 -16.88 12.17
N LYS A 116 12.88 -16.83 13.14
CA LYS A 116 11.56 -17.46 13.07
C LYS A 116 10.50 -16.42 12.78
N LEU A 117 9.56 -16.76 11.92
CA LEU A 117 8.37 -15.98 11.64
C LEU A 117 7.19 -16.57 12.41
N ASP A 118 6.21 -15.74 12.77
CA ASP A 118 4.95 -16.24 13.30
C ASP A 118 4.16 -16.91 12.17
N ARG A 119 4.13 -18.24 12.22
CA ARG A 119 3.42 -19.07 11.24
C ARG A 119 1.93 -18.76 11.25
N LEU A 120 1.31 -18.62 12.42
CA LEU A 120 -0.14 -18.48 12.51
C LEU A 120 -0.60 -17.17 11.85
N SER A 121 0.04 -16.06 12.22
CA SER A 121 -0.27 -14.75 11.64
C SER A 121 0.06 -14.70 10.16
N SER A 122 1.19 -15.27 9.74
CA SER A 122 1.54 -15.38 8.31
C SER A 122 0.50 -16.18 7.51
N PHE A 123 0.00 -17.30 8.04
CA PHE A 123 -1.03 -18.12 7.37
C PHE A 123 -2.37 -17.40 7.26
N VAL A 124 -2.76 -16.60 8.26
CA VAL A 124 -3.96 -15.77 8.16
C VAL A 124 -3.80 -14.76 7.02
N SER A 125 -2.68 -14.03 6.95
CA SER A 125 -2.42 -13.08 5.86
C SER A 125 -2.40 -13.77 4.49
N PHE A 126 -1.72 -14.91 4.35
CA PHE A 126 -1.73 -15.67 3.09
C PHE A 126 -3.13 -16.15 2.71
N GLY A 127 -3.93 -16.60 3.67
CA GLY A 127 -5.32 -16.99 3.45
C GLY A 127 -6.18 -15.83 2.95
N LEU A 128 -6.05 -14.65 3.56
CA LEU A 128 -6.73 -13.43 3.14
C LEU A 128 -6.33 -13.01 1.72
N LEU A 129 -5.03 -13.02 1.43
CA LEU A 129 -4.49 -12.67 0.10
C LEU A 129 -4.93 -13.65 -0.98
N ALA A 130 -4.89 -14.95 -0.70
CA ALA A 130 -5.37 -15.99 -1.61
C ALA A 130 -6.88 -15.85 -1.84
N PHE A 131 -7.66 -15.62 -0.79
CA PHE A 131 -9.09 -15.36 -0.89
C PHE A 131 -9.38 -14.11 -1.74
N ALA A 132 -8.68 -13.00 -1.47
CA ALA A 132 -8.83 -11.77 -2.25
C ALA A 132 -8.53 -12.01 -3.73
N THR A 133 -7.40 -12.65 -4.04
CA THR A 133 -7.02 -12.97 -5.43
C THR A 133 -8.10 -13.81 -6.13
N LEU A 134 -8.66 -14.81 -5.45
CA LEU A 134 -9.71 -15.66 -6.02
C LEU A 134 -11.03 -14.92 -6.26
N VAL A 135 -11.44 -14.06 -5.32
CA VAL A 135 -12.71 -13.32 -5.47
C VAL A 135 -12.57 -12.19 -6.49
N LEU A 136 -11.40 -11.56 -6.60
CA LEU A 136 -11.11 -10.53 -7.61
C LEU A 136 -11.13 -11.08 -9.06
N LEU A 137 -10.99 -12.40 -9.26
CA LEU A 137 -11.21 -13.01 -10.57
C LEU A 137 -12.65 -12.85 -11.08
N ILE A 138 -13.64 -12.72 -10.19
CA ILE A 138 -15.05 -12.62 -10.54
C ILE A 138 -15.35 -11.38 -11.41
N PRO A 139 -14.93 -10.15 -11.03
CA PRO A 139 -15.05 -8.98 -11.90
C PRO A 139 -13.94 -8.90 -12.96
N ALA A 140 -12.76 -9.49 -12.71
CA ALA A 140 -11.63 -9.39 -13.62
C ALA A 140 -11.81 -10.23 -14.90
N ILE A 141 -12.21 -11.51 -14.81
CA ILE A 141 -12.34 -12.38 -16.01
C ILE A 141 -13.30 -11.80 -17.05
N PRO A 142 -14.53 -11.35 -16.69
CA PRO A 142 -15.45 -10.77 -17.66
C PRO A 142 -14.95 -9.46 -18.28
N SER A 143 -13.95 -8.81 -17.69
CA SER A 143 -13.34 -7.58 -18.19
C SER A 143 -12.24 -7.79 -19.22
N TRP A 144 -11.81 -9.04 -19.44
CA TRP A 144 -10.77 -9.34 -20.42
C TRP A 144 -11.27 -9.19 -21.86
N ASP A 145 -12.60 -9.26 -22.05
CA ASP A 145 -13.26 -9.06 -23.33
C ASP A 145 -14.18 -7.80 -23.29
N GLY A 146 -14.00 -6.94 -24.29
CA GLY A 146 -14.77 -5.70 -24.46
C GLY A 146 -14.27 -4.54 -23.60
N ASN A 147 -15.15 -3.59 -23.30
CA ASN A 147 -14.80 -2.41 -22.49
C ASN A 147 -14.61 -2.80 -21.00
N PRO A 148 -13.41 -2.62 -20.41
CA PRO A 148 -13.13 -2.95 -19.01
C PRO A 148 -13.72 -1.96 -18.00
N ASP A 149 -14.13 -0.76 -18.43
CA ASP A 149 -14.66 0.31 -17.56
C ASP A 149 -16.18 0.47 -17.67
N ARG A 150 -16.89 -0.54 -18.22
CA ARG A 150 -18.35 -0.51 -18.31
C ARG A 150 -19.02 -0.62 -16.92
N ASP A 151 -20.10 0.16 -16.71
CA ASP A 151 -20.86 0.23 -15.45
C ASP A 151 -21.32 -1.14 -14.92
N SER A 152 -21.60 -2.10 -15.80
CA SER A 152 -22.01 -3.45 -15.39
C SER A 152 -20.91 -4.19 -14.64
N LEU A 153 -19.63 -3.93 -14.93
CA LEU A 153 -18.48 -4.48 -14.20
C LEU A 153 -18.26 -3.73 -12.88
N ALA A 154 -18.48 -2.42 -12.84
CA ALA A 154 -18.47 -1.65 -11.59
C ALA A 154 -19.57 -2.16 -10.63
N ALA A 155 -20.78 -2.40 -11.14
CA ALA A 155 -21.88 -3.00 -10.37
C ALA A 155 -21.55 -4.42 -9.90
N LEU A 156 -20.88 -5.24 -10.72
CA LEU A 156 -20.41 -6.58 -10.32
C LEU A 156 -19.32 -6.52 -9.24
N SER A 157 -18.54 -5.43 -9.21
CA SER A 157 -17.47 -5.22 -8.22
C SER A 157 -17.99 -4.89 -6.83
N VAL A 158 -19.22 -4.37 -6.70
CA VAL A 158 -19.86 -4.03 -5.42
C VAL A 158 -20.04 -5.23 -4.49
N PRO A 159 -20.74 -6.32 -4.87
CA PRO A 159 -20.92 -7.48 -3.98
C PRO A 159 -19.59 -8.14 -3.61
N VAL A 160 -18.64 -8.18 -4.55
CA VAL A 160 -17.27 -8.65 -4.30
C VAL A 160 -16.58 -7.79 -3.23
N SER A 161 -16.69 -6.46 -3.36
CA SER A 161 -16.10 -5.53 -2.39
C SER A 161 -16.71 -5.65 -1.00
N ILE A 162 -18.04 -5.81 -0.92
CA ILE A 162 -18.73 -6.05 0.35
C ILE A 162 -18.24 -7.34 1.01
N VAL A 163 -18.10 -8.44 0.26
CA VAL A 163 -17.59 -9.71 0.79
C VAL A 163 -16.16 -9.57 1.32
N LEU A 164 -15.27 -8.90 0.59
CA LEU A 164 -13.90 -8.65 1.03
C LEU A 164 -13.86 -7.85 2.33
N LEU A 165 -14.66 -6.78 2.44
CA LEU A 165 -14.75 -5.97 3.66
C LEU A 165 -15.32 -6.75 4.85
N VAL A 166 -16.34 -7.60 4.64
CA VAL A 166 -16.89 -8.46 5.70
C VAL A 166 -15.82 -9.43 6.20
N VAL A 167 -15.05 -10.04 5.30
CA VAL A 167 -13.94 -10.92 5.65
C VAL A 167 -12.84 -10.16 6.40
N TYR A 168 -12.50 -8.96 5.95
CA TYR A 168 -11.55 -8.08 6.63
C TYR A 168 -11.98 -7.74 8.06
N VAL A 169 -13.23 -7.30 8.25
CA VAL A 169 -13.78 -6.99 9.58
C VAL A 169 -13.79 -8.24 10.47
N GLY A 170 -14.20 -9.39 9.94
CA GLY A 170 -14.20 -10.66 10.66
C GLY A 170 -12.80 -11.11 11.09
N ALA A 171 -11.82 -11.01 10.19
CA ALA A 171 -10.42 -11.35 10.47
C ALA A 171 -9.80 -10.41 11.50
N THR A 172 -10.05 -9.10 11.37
CA THR A 172 -9.58 -8.07 12.31
C THR A 172 -10.20 -8.28 13.69
N TRP A 173 -11.50 -8.51 13.76
CA TRP A 173 -12.21 -8.81 15.01
C TRP A 173 -11.68 -10.06 15.71
N PHE A 174 -11.44 -11.14 14.95
CA PHE A 174 -10.86 -12.35 15.50
C PHE A 174 -9.43 -12.12 15.98
N SER A 175 -8.64 -11.35 15.23
CA SER A 175 -7.27 -10.96 15.63
C SER A 175 -7.27 -10.19 16.94
N LEU A 176 -8.11 -9.15 17.07
CA LEU A 176 -8.25 -8.31 18.27
C LEU A 176 -8.68 -9.12 19.50
N ARG A 177 -9.65 -10.04 19.35
CA ARG A 177 -10.08 -10.93 20.43
C ARG A 177 -9.00 -11.88 20.89
N ARG A 178 -8.18 -12.36 19.95
CA ARG A 178 -7.12 -13.33 20.21
C ARG A 178 -5.86 -12.67 20.76
N HIS A 179 -5.68 -11.37 20.53
CA HIS A 179 -4.47 -10.59 20.86
C HIS A 179 -4.71 -9.47 21.88
N SER A 180 -5.62 -9.60 22.84
CA SER A 180 -5.75 -8.63 23.95
C SER A 180 -4.51 -8.58 24.89
N ALA A 181 -3.39 -9.21 24.51
CA ALA A 181 -2.13 -9.25 25.24
C ALA A 181 -0.89 -8.97 24.36
N ILE A 182 -1.04 -8.59 23.07
CA ILE A 182 0.10 -8.26 22.18
C ILE A 182 -0.04 -6.83 21.63
N HIS A 183 -0.16 -5.87 22.54
CA HIS A 183 0.20 -4.47 22.31
C HIS A 183 1.49 -4.12 23.09
N ILE A 184 2.34 -5.12 23.34
CA ILE A 184 3.67 -4.92 23.95
C ILE A 184 4.70 -5.08 22.83
N ALA A 185 4.88 -4.03 22.05
CA ALA A 185 6.04 -3.92 21.16
C ALA A 185 6.66 -2.52 21.19
N SER A 186 6.56 -1.82 22.32
CA SER A 186 7.46 -0.73 22.69
C SER A 186 7.61 -0.69 24.22
N ASP A 187 8.43 -1.59 24.75
CA ASP A 187 9.04 -1.44 26.09
C ASP A 187 10.13 -0.33 26.10
N ASP A 188 10.30 0.37 24.98
CA ASP A 188 10.91 1.70 24.98
C ASP A 188 9.77 2.67 25.28
N GLU A 189 9.85 3.46 26.35
CA GLU A 189 9.01 4.64 26.57
C GLU A 189 9.09 5.53 25.31
N ILE A 190 8.23 5.27 24.32
CA ILE A 190 8.02 6.22 23.24
C ILE A 190 7.29 7.35 23.93
N ASP A 191 7.90 8.53 23.91
CA ASP A 191 7.30 9.78 24.38
C ASP A 191 6.03 10.01 23.53
N ALA A 192 4.92 9.42 23.97
CA ALA A 192 3.72 9.28 23.18
C ALA A 192 3.12 10.67 22.97
N TRP A 193 2.85 11.02 21.72
CA TRP A 193 2.22 12.30 21.43
C TRP A 193 0.87 12.36 22.12
N SER A 194 0.53 13.51 22.69
CA SER A 194 -0.84 13.70 23.18
C SER A 194 -1.83 13.40 22.06
N LEU A 195 -2.99 12.80 22.36
CA LEU A 195 -4.02 12.49 21.36
C LEU A 195 -4.34 13.70 20.46
N ARG A 196 -4.36 14.92 21.02
CA ARG A 196 -4.57 16.15 20.25
C ARG A 196 -3.44 16.39 19.25
N THR A 197 -2.19 16.23 19.66
CA THR A 197 -1.02 16.38 18.78
C THR A 197 -1.05 15.34 17.66
N ALA A 198 -1.37 14.09 17.98
CA ALA A 198 -1.50 13.01 17.00
C ALA A 198 -2.60 13.31 15.96
N LEU A 199 -3.79 13.70 16.41
CA LEU A 199 -4.90 14.04 15.50
C LEU A 199 -4.62 15.28 14.65
N VAL A 200 -3.98 16.31 15.20
CA VAL A 200 -3.60 17.51 14.43
C VAL A 200 -2.54 17.17 13.39
N ALA A 201 -1.50 16.43 13.77
CA ALA A 201 -0.47 15.98 12.84
C ALA A 201 -1.06 15.12 11.73
N LEU A 202 -1.94 14.17 12.08
CA LEU A 202 -2.65 13.32 11.13
C LEU A 202 -3.48 14.13 10.14
N ALA A 203 -4.29 15.09 10.62
CA ALA A 203 -5.12 15.94 9.77
C ALA A 203 -4.28 16.80 8.81
N LEU A 204 -3.23 17.46 9.32
CA LEU A 204 -2.34 18.29 8.50
C LEU A 204 -1.57 17.46 7.46
N ALA A 205 -1.05 16.30 7.85
CA ALA A 205 -0.34 15.42 6.93
C ALA A 205 -1.28 14.86 5.86
N THR A 206 -2.49 14.45 6.22
CA THR A 206 -3.52 13.96 5.28
C THR A 206 -3.89 15.04 4.26
N MET A 207 -4.10 16.29 4.72
CA MET A 207 -4.40 17.42 3.84
C MET A 207 -3.22 17.75 2.91
N ALA A 208 -1.99 17.76 3.43
CA ALA A 208 -0.80 17.98 2.61
C ALA A 208 -0.62 16.86 1.57
N THR A 209 -0.86 15.60 1.95
CA THR A 209 -0.86 14.45 1.04
C THR A 209 -1.87 14.62 -0.07
N ALA A 210 -3.08 15.10 0.21
CA ALA A 210 -4.09 15.35 -0.82
C ALA A 210 -3.61 16.38 -1.87
N PHE A 211 -3.09 17.52 -1.44
CA PHE A 211 -2.56 18.53 -2.37
C PHE A 211 -1.38 18.01 -3.20
N VAL A 212 -0.45 17.28 -2.57
CA VAL A 212 0.71 16.72 -3.29
C VAL A 212 0.30 15.59 -4.23
N ALA A 213 -0.67 14.77 -3.83
CA ALA A 213 -1.20 13.70 -4.66
C ALA A 213 -1.94 14.24 -5.90
N GLU A 214 -2.65 15.37 -5.79
CA GLU A 214 -3.25 16.07 -6.93
C GLU A 214 -2.19 16.45 -7.97
N ILE A 215 -1.09 17.06 -7.52
CA ILE A 215 0.05 17.41 -8.40
C ILE A 215 0.69 16.16 -9.00
N LEU A 216 0.88 15.09 -8.21
CA LEU A 216 1.45 13.82 -8.69
C LEU A 216 0.59 13.21 -9.79
N VAL A 217 -0.72 13.09 -9.57
CA VAL A 217 -1.65 12.45 -10.51
C VAL A 217 -1.79 13.31 -11.77
N GLY A 218 -1.93 14.63 -11.62
CA GLY A 218 -2.04 15.56 -12.76
C GLY A 218 -0.79 15.63 -13.64
N SER A 219 0.39 15.26 -13.12
CA SER A 219 1.66 15.23 -13.88
C SER A 219 2.05 13.84 -14.38
N LEU A 220 1.27 12.79 -14.05
CA LEU A 220 1.60 11.39 -14.31
C LEU A 220 1.69 11.09 -15.81
N GLU A 221 0.70 11.57 -16.59
CA GLU A 221 0.65 11.33 -18.03
C GLU A 221 1.90 11.90 -18.72
N VAL A 222 2.21 13.18 -18.51
CA VAL A 222 3.39 13.83 -19.12
C VAL A 222 4.70 13.20 -18.64
N PHE A 223 4.78 12.76 -17.38
CA PHE A 223 5.94 12.02 -16.89
C PHE A 223 6.10 10.69 -17.63
N SER A 224 5.02 9.92 -17.75
CA SER A 224 5.03 8.61 -18.43
C SER A 224 5.48 8.72 -19.88
N GLU A 225 4.93 9.68 -20.64
CA GLU A 225 5.28 9.93 -22.04
C GLU A 225 6.77 10.29 -22.20
N LYS A 226 7.27 11.24 -21.40
CA LYS A 226 8.68 11.66 -21.48
C LYS A 226 9.67 10.61 -20.99
N ALA A 227 9.26 9.75 -20.06
CA ALA A 227 10.06 8.63 -19.59
C ALA A 227 10.03 7.43 -20.54
N GLY A 228 9.12 7.41 -21.53
CA GLY A 228 8.89 6.25 -22.39
C GLY A 228 8.34 5.04 -21.63
N LEU A 229 7.56 5.30 -20.57
CA LEU A 229 6.95 4.30 -19.70
C LEU A 229 5.43 4.36 -19.85
N SER A 230 4.76 3.22 -19.64
CA SER A 230 3.31 3.20 -19.59
C SER A 230 2.79 3.81 -18.29
N GLN A 231 1.62 4.44 -18.32
CA GLN A 231 0.95 4.95 -17.12
C GLN A 231 0.71 3.82 -16.11
N PHE A 232 0.31 2.65 -16.61
CA PHE A 232 0.18 1.43 -15.82
C PHE A 232 1.49 1.06 -15.09
N PHE A 233 2.64 1.10 -15.76
CA PHE A 233 3.93 0.78 -15.13
C PHE A 233 4.31 1.81 -14.07
N VAL A 234 4.17 3.10 -14.38
CA VAL A 234 4.43 4.19 -13.44
C VAL A 234 3.57 4.01 -12.20
N ALA A 235 2.29 3.69 -12.36
CA ALA A 235 1.37 3.45 -11.26
C ALA A 235 1.74 2.20 -10.43
N ALA A 236 1.92 1.06 -11.11
CA ALA A 236 2.12 -0.24 -10.46
C ALA A 236 3.51 -0.41 -9.81
N VAL A 237 4.49 0.39 -10.21
CA VAL A 237 5.85 0.31 -9.66
C VAL A 237 6.19 1.57 -8.86
N ILE A 238 6.14 2.75 -9.49
CA ILE A 238 6.64 3.98 -8.88
C ILE A 238 5.64 4.48 -7.82
N VAL A 239 4.38 4.70 -8.22
CA VAL A 239 3.35 5.23 -7.31
C VAL A 239 3.07 4.25 -6.17
N ALA A 240 3.01 2.94 -6.47
CA ALA A 240 2.86 1.90 -5.47
C ALA A 240 3.97 1.90 -4.39
N ILE A 241 5.23 2.13 -4.78
CA ILE A 241 6.33 2.25 -3.81
C ILE A 241 6.20 3.54 -2.99
N VAL A 242 5.85 4.65 -3.64
CA VAL A 242 5.74 5.97 -2.99
C VAL A 242 4.65 5.96 -1.92
N GLY A 243 3.46 5.44 -2.24
CA GLY A 243 2.34 5.37 -1.29
C GLY A 243 2.73 4.61 -0.01
N ASN A 244 3.36 3.44 -0.18
CA ASN A 244 3.67 2.56 0.94
C ASN A 244 5.06 2.85 1.57
N ALA A 245 5.78 3.87 1.14
CA ALA A 245 7.20 4.05 1.49
C ALA A 245 7.45 4.11 3.00
N ALA A 246 6.48 4.63 3.75
CA ALA A 246 6.45 4.65 5.20
C ALA A 246 6.47 3.26 5.83
N GLU A 247 5.52 2.41 5.44
CA GLU A 247 5.39 1.04 5.94
C GLU A 247 6.57 0.18 5.47
N HIS A 248 7.03 0.40 4.23
CA HIS A 248 8.21 -0.24 3.65
C HIS A 248 9.46 0.01 4.49
N GLY A 249 9.73 1.28 4.80
CA GLY A 249 10.88 1.69 5.60
C GLY A 249 10.79 1.16 7.03
N GLY A 250 9.60 1.23 7.64
CA GLY A 250 9.34 0.74 9.00
C GLY A 250 9.67 -0.75 9.16
N ALA A 251 9.12 -1.60 8.30
CA ALA A 251 9.34 -3.05 8.36
C ALA A 251 10.83 -3.42 8.21
N VAL A 252 11.54 -2.79 7.28
CA VAL A 252 12.98 -3.04 7.05
C VAL A 252 13.82 -2.58 8.25
N VAL A 253 13.51 -1.42 8.84
CA VAL A 253 14.19 -0.93 10.05
C VAL A 253 13.95 -1.86 11.24
N VAL A 254 12.73 -2.34 11.43
CA VAL A 254 12.39 -3.32 12.48
C VAL A 254 13.15 -4.63 12.28
N ALA A 255 13.27 -5.08 11.03
CA ALA A 255 14.07 -6.27 10.69
C ALA A 255 15.55 -6.08 11.01
N PHE A 256 16.14 -4.92 10.68
CA PHE A 256 17.53 -4.59 11.03
C PHE A 256 17.80 -4.59 12.54
N ARG A 257 16.78 -4.30 13.37
CA ARG A 257 16.86 -4.40 14.84
C ARG A 257 16.70 -5.83 15.36
N GLY A 258 16.68 -6.84 14.49
CA GLY A 258 16.57 -8.25 14.85
C GLY A 258 15.13 -8.72 15.14
N LYS A 259 14.12 -7.86 15.00
CA LYS A 259 12.70 -8.19 15.24
C LYS A 259 12.05 -8.76 13.97
N ILE A 260 12.61 -9.84 13.41
CA ILE A 260 12.20 -10.35 12.08
C ILE A 260 10.76 -10.90 12.03
N ALA A 261 10.26 -11.45 13.14
CA ALA A 261 8.87 -11.92 13.22
C ALA A 261 7.89 -10.75 13.03
N LEU A 262 8.12 -9.64 13.74
CA LEU A 262 7.32 -8.42 13.64
C LEU A 262 7.43 -7.78 12.25
N ALA A 263 8.65 -7.69 11.69
CA ALA A 263 8.83 -7.15 10.35
C ALA A 263 8.10 -7.96 9.27
N GLY A 264 8.11 -9.29 9.37
CA GLY A 264 7.35 -10.16 8.49
C GLY A 264 5.85 -10.01 8.64
N GLU A 265 5.37 -9.86 9.88
CA GLU A 265 3.96 -9.59 10.17
C GLU A 265 3.49 -8.26 9.60
N ILE A 266 4.27 -7.17 9.78
CA ILE A 266 3.97 -5.85 9.21
C ILE A 266 3.81 -5.95 7.69
N ALA A 267 4.79 -6.53 6.98
CA ALA A 267 4.76 -6.61 5.53
C ALA A 267 3.61 -7.48 4.99
N LEU A 268 3.35 -8.64 5.61
CA LEU A 268 2.27 -9.54 5.20
C LEU A 268 0.89 -8.99 5.55
N SER A 269 0.74 -8.35 6.71
CA SER A 269 -0.51 -7.72 7.13
C SER A 269 -0.85 -6.53 6.25
N SER A 270 0.13 -5.67 5.95
CA SER A 270 -0.06 -4.54 5.02
C SER A 270 -0.51 -5.01 3.63
N ALA A 271 0.16 -6.00 3.03
CA ALA A 271 -0.28 -6.59 1.77
C ALA A 271 -1.73 -7.12 1.83
N ALA A 272 -2.09 -7.82 2.92
CA ALA A 272 -3.44 -8.33 3.10
C ALA A 272 -4.46 -7.20 3.27
N GLN A 273 -4.15 -6.15 4.03
CA GLN A 273 -5.02 -4.98 4.22
C GLN A 273 -5.28 -4.27 2.90
N VAL A 274 -4.26 -4.08 2.06
CA VAL A 274 -4.46 -3.51 0.73
C VAL A 274 -5.45 -4.36 -0.07
N ALA A 275 -5.29 -5.69 -0.05
CA ALA A 275 -6.11 -6.60 -0.85
C ALA A 275 -7.57 -6.75 -0.35
N VAL A 276 -7.79 -6.85 0.97
CA VAL A 276 -9.13 -7.11 1.55
C VAL A 276 -9.83 -5.89 2.12
N PHE A 277 -9.13 -4.76 2.28
CA PHE A 277 -9.69 -3.49 2.75
C PHE A 277 -9.54 -2.37 1.74
N LEU A 278 -8.31 -2.04 1.30
CA LEU A 278 -8.11 -0.84 0.46
C LEU A 278 -8.77 -0.97 -0.92
N ILE A 279 -8.50 -2.05 -1.66
CA ILE A 279 -9.13 -2.31 -2.97
C ILE A 279 -10.65 -2.20 -2.90
N PRO A 280 -11.35 -2.93 -2.01
CA PRO A 280 -12.81 -2.84 -1.95
C PRO A 280 -13.31 -1.50 -1.39
N ALA A 281 -12.56 -0.83 -0.50
CA ALA A 281 -12.92 0.51 -0.03
C ALA A 281 -12.87 1.53 -1.17
N VAL A 282 -11.81 1.54 -1.98
CA VAL A 282 -11.70 2.40 -3.15
C VAL A 282 -12.86 2.13 -4.11
N ALA A 283 -13.14 0.86 -4.43
CA ALA A 283 -14.23 0.50 -5.35
C ALA A 283 -15.62 0.95 -4.87
N LEU A 284 -15.89 0.93 -3.56
CA LEU A 284 -17.18 1.39 -3.02
C LEU A 284 -17.25 2.91 -2.89
N ILE A 285 -16.18 3.56 -2.43
CA ILE A 285 -16.13 5.02 -2.29
C ILE A 285 -16.18 5.69 -3.66
N SER A 286 -15.60 5.07 -4.69
CA SER A 286 -15.62 5.61 -6.05
C SER A 286 -17.04 5.83 -6.59
N TRP A 287 -18.06 5.11 -6.11
CA TRP A 287 -19.46 5.36 -6.50
C TRP A 287 -19.97 6.76 -6.14
N LEU A 288 -19.29 7.46 -5.24
CA LEU A 288 -19.57 8.87 -4.92
C LEU A 288 -18.91 9.85 -5.90
N ILE A 289 -18.00 9.36 -6.74
CA ILE A 289 -17.19 10.13 -7.70
C ILE A 289 -17.49 9.60 -9.12
N GLU A 290 -16.82 8.52 -9.53
CA GLU A 290 -17.07 7.75 -10.74
C GLU A 290 -16.94 6.23 -10.44
N PRO A 291 -17.90 5.39 -10.89
CA PRO A 291 -17.87 3.96 -10.60
C PRO A 291 -16.60 3.26 -11.13
N LEU A 292 -15.83 2.65 -10.23
CA LEU A 292 -14.61 1.94 -10.57
C LEU A 292 -14.92 0.45 -10.72
N ALA A 293 -14.70 -0.08 -11.92
CA ALA A 293 -14.67 -1.51 -12.15
C ALA A 293 -13.36 -2.12 -11.64
N LEU A 294 -13.43 -3.18 -10.83
CA LEU A 294 -12.29 -4.01 -10.43
C LEU A 294 -11.86 -4.95 -11.57
N SER A 295 -11.71 -4.40 -12.76
CA SER A 295 -11.38 -5.06 -14.03
C SER A 295 -9.88 -5.28 -14.21
N PHE A 296 -9.25 -5.94 -13.23
CA PHE A 296 -7.82 -6.23 -13.24
C PHE A 296 -7.40 -7.04 -14.48
N ARG A 297 -6.26 -6.67 -15.04
CA ARG A 297 -5.63 -7.34 -16.20
C ARG A 297 -5.22 -8.76 -15.85
N PRO A 298 -5.10 -9.66 -16.85
CA PRO A 298 -4.49 -10.97 -16.64
C PRO A 298 -3.11 -10.89 -15.98
N VAL A 299 -2.28 -9.91 -16.38
CA VAL A 299 -0.95 -9.70 -15.80
C VAL A 299 -1.01 -9.29 -14.33
N GLU A 300 -1.99 -8.46 -13.94
CA GLU A 300 -2.16 -8.00 -12.55
C GLU A 300 -2.60 -9.14 -11.65
N ILE A 301 -3.61 -9.91 -12.08
CA ILE A 301 -4.07 -11.08 -11.33
C ILE A 301 -2.98 -12.15 -11.25
N ALA A 302 -2.25 -12.40 -12.34
CA ALA A 302 -1.13 -13.33 -12.35
C ALA A 302 0.00 -12.87 -11.43
N ALA A 303 0.30 -11.56 -11.38
CA ALA A 303 1.28 -10.99 -10.47
C ALA A 303 0.84 -11.12 -9.00
N LEU A 304 -0.43 -10.83 -8.68
CA LEU A 304 -1.00 -11.01 -7.33
C LEU A 304 -0.92 -12.48 -6.90
N GLY A 305 -1.53 -13.38 -7.67
CA GLY A 305 -1.55 -14.81 -7.35
C GLY A 305 -0.15 -15.43 -7.32
N GLY A 306 0.71 -15.07 -8.27
CA GLY A 306 2.10 -15.51 -8.33
C GLY A 306 2.91 -15.02 -7.12
N SER A 307 2.74 -13.77 -6.70
CA SER A 307 3.40 -13.21 -5.52
C SER A 307 2.97 -13.90 -4.24
N VAL A 308 1.66 -14.16 -4.09
CA VAL A 308 1.10 -14.89 -2.95
C VAL A 308 1.64 -16.32 -2.91
N ALA A 309 1.62 -17.03 -4.04
CA ALA A 309 2.14 -18.39 -4.14
C ALA A 309 3.64 -18.47 -3.84
N LEU A 310 4.44 -17.61 -4.48
CA LEU A 310 5.88 -17.55 -4.27
C LEU A 310 6.22 -17.27 -2.80
N THR A 311 5.59 -16.27 -2.21
CA THR A 311 5.84 -15.88 -0.81
C THR A 311 5.45 -16.98 0.15
N THR A 312 4.29 -17.63 -0.07
CA THR A 312 3.83 -18.76 0.74
C THR A 312 4.81 -19.93 0.68
N LEU A 313 5.33 -20.26 -0.50
CA LEU A 313 6.30 -21.35 -0.69
C LEU A 313 7.66 -21.01 -0.07
N VAL A 314 8.17 -19.79 -0.28
CA VAL A 314 9.47 -19.34 0.24
C VAL A 314 9.45 -19.28 1.76
N LEU A 315 8.35 -18.83 2.36
CA LEU A 315 8.16 -18.77 3.80
C LEU A 315 7.58 -20.05 4.40
N PHE A 316 7.36 -21.08 3.59
CA PHE A 316 6.92 -22.37 4.08
C PHE A 316 7.87 -22.87 5.18
N GLY A 317 7.28 -23.27 6.30
CA GLY A 317 8.01 -23.62 7.52
C GLY A 317 8.37 -22.45 8.45
N GLY A 318 7.98 -21.21 8.19
CA GLY A 318 8.06 -20.10 9.15
C GLY A 318 9.47 -19.70 9.57
N HIS A 319 10.43 -19.75 8.64
CA HIS A 319 11.81 -19.29 8.89
C HIS A 319 12.19 -18.18 7.91
N SER A 320 12.98 -17.23 8.38
CA SER A 320 13.60 -16.19 7.55
C SER A 320 15.04 -16.56 7.20
N SER A 321 15.51 -16.11 6.04
CA SER A 321 16.94 -16.11 5.69
C SER A 321 17.20 -15.09 4.59
N ARG A 322 18.46 -14.64 4.46
CA ARG A 322 18.85 -13.72 3.39
C ARG A 322 18.59 -14.29 1.99
N LEU A 323 18.76 -15.61 1.82
CA LEU A 323 18.47 -16.28 0.55
C LEU A 323 16.98 -16.24 0.22
N ARG A 324 16.11 -16.49 1.21
CA ARG A 324 14.65 -16.36 1.03
C ARG A 324 14.27 -14.93 0.64
N GLY A 325 14.87 -13.93 1.29
CA GLY A 325 14.69 -12.54 0.90
C GLY A 325 15.15 -12.24 -0.52
N ALA A 326 16.33 -12.72 -0.93
CA ALA A 326 16.84 -12.55 -2.28
C ALA A 326 15.93 -13.20 -3.35
N LEU A 327 15.32 -14.36 -3.05
CA LEU A 327 14.34 -14.98 -3.93
C LEU A 327 13.08 -14.12 -4.13
N LEU A 328 12.59 -13.47 -3.06
CA LEU A 328 11.44 -12.55 -3.16
C LEU A 328 11.80 -11.29 -3.96
N ILE A 329 12.97 -10.70 -3.75
CA ILE A 329 13.46 -9.56 -4.55
C ILE A 329 13.61 -9.96 -6.03
N GLY A 330 14.14 -11.15 -6.32
CA GLY A 330 14.21 -11.69 -7.68
C GLY A 330 12.81 -11.85 -8.31
N GLY A 331 11.85 -12.35 -7.54
CA GLY A 331 10.44 -12.39 -7.94
C GLY A 331 9.87 -11.01 -8.26
N TYR A 332 10.14 -10.02 -7.42
CA TYR A 332 9.71 -8.63 -7.65
C TYR A 332 10.28 -8.07 -8.96
N ALA A 333 11.57 -8.29 -9.20
CA ALA A 333 12.22 -7.85 -10.43
C ALA A 333 11.58 -8.47 -11.69
N ILE A 334 11.18 -9.75 -11.63
CA ILE A 334 10.46 -10.40 -12.73
C ILE A 334 9.09 -9.74 -12.95
N VAL A 335 8.35 -9.44 -11.88
CA VAL A 335 7.04 -8.75 -11.99
C VAL A 335 7.21 -7.34 -12.58
N VAL A 336 8.23 -6.59 -12.15
CA VAL A 336 8.55 -5.27 -12.71
C VAL A 336 8.82 -5.37 -14.21
N VAL A 337 9.61 -6.35 -14.65
CA VAL A 337 9.84 -6.60 -16.08
C VAL A 337 8.55 -6.97 -16.81
N ALA A 338 7.70 -7.80 -16.21
CA ALA A 338 6.41 -8.15 -16.80
C ALA A 338 5.51 -6.91 -16.98
N PHE A 339 5.41 -6.04 -15.96
CA PHE A 339 4.65 -4.80 -16.05
C PHE A 339 5.21 -3.84 -17.10
N LEU A 340 6.55 -3.74 -17.20
CA LEU A 340 7.21 -2.91 -18.20
C LEU A 340 6.87 -3.37 -19.63
N LEU A 341 6.86 -4.68 -19.87
CA LEU A 341 6.57 -5.26 -21.19
C LEU A 341 5.09 -5.24 -21.55
N THR A 342 4.19 -5.13 -20.57
CA THR A 342 2.75 -5.21 -20.81
C THR A 342 2.17 -3.89 -21.34
N GLY A 343 2.79 -2.74 -21.05
CA GLY A 343 2.36 -1.43 -21.56
C GLY A 343 0.99 -0.98 -21.03
N ASP A 344 0.44 0.10 -21.59
CA ASP A 344 -0.94 0.55 -21.32
C ASP A 344 -1.96 -0.32 -22.08
N ARG A 345 -3.23 -0.17 -21.70
CA ARG A 345 -4.37 -0.92 -22.26
C ARG A 345 -5.01 -0.19 -23.43
#